data_AF-G2JAP7-F1
#
_entry.id   AF-G2JAP7-F1
#
_cell.length_a   1.000
_cell.length_b   1.000
_cell.length_c   1.000
_cell.angle_alpha   90.00
_cell.angle_beta   90.00
_cell.angle_gamma   90.00
#
_symmetry.space_group_name_H-M   'P 1'
#
loop_
_entity.id
_entity.type
_entity.pdbx_description
1 polymer ?
#
loop_
_entity_poly.entity_id
_entity_poly.type
_entity_poly.pdbx_seq_one_letter_code
_entity_poly.pdbx_strand_id
1 'polypeptide(L)'
;MHRVKRAHPSARLREKMGRIRRKPQAMFVKLRTARFLKSQSDARGITVGFTGRVARLARVHHYGETDQVAPGGPAYRYPARKLLGFTPADRQIIRDRLLAYLA
;
A
#
# COMPACT_ATOMS: atom_id res chain seq x y z
N MET A 1 -16.03 -19.75 -46.28
CA MET A 1 -16.08 -18.84 -45.12
C MET A 1 -15.18 -19.39 -44.02
N HIS A 2 -14.02 -18.78 -43.76
CA HIS A 2 -13.06 -19.26 -42.75
C HIS A 2 -13.27 -18.53 -41.42
N ARG A 3 -13.69 -19.27 -40.38
CA ARG A 3 -13.92 -18.74 -39.03
C ARG A 3 -12.63 -18.79 -38.21
N VAL A 4 -12.00 -17.64 -37.99
CA VAL A 4 -10.85 -17.50 -37.10
C VAL A 4 -11.29 -17.78 -35.66
N LYS A 5 -10.78 -18.85 -35.05
CA LYS A 5 -10.99 -19.13 -33.62
C LYS A 5 -10.20 -18.09 -32.82
N ARG A 6 -10.89 -17.15 -32.16
CA ARG A 6 -10.26 -16.24 -31.20
C ARG A 6 -9.83 -17.04 -29.96
N ALA A 7 -8.54 -17.04 -29.66
CA ALA A 7 -8.03 -17.66 -28.43
C ALA A 7 -8.59 -16.91 -27.21
N HIS A 8 -9.31 -17.64 -26.34
CA HIS A 8 -9.80 -17.08 -25.08
C HIS A 8 -8.62 -16.83 -24.12
N PRO A 9 -8.53 -15.66 -23.45
CA PRO A 9 -7.41 -15.28 -22.59
C PRO A 9 -7.28 -16.12 -21.29
N SER A 10 -8.13 -17.12 -21.10
CA SER A 10 -8.22 -17.96 -19.90
C SER A 10 -7.08 -18.96 -19.75
N ALA A 11 -6.43 -19.38 -20.84
CA ALA A 11 -5.37 -20.40 -20.80
C ALA A 11 -4.14 -19.91 -20.01
N ARG A 12 -3.67 -18.68 -20.27
CA ARG A 12 -2.52 -18.07 -19.57
C ARG A 12 -2.80 -17.72 -18.10
N LEU A 13 -4.08 -17.55 -17.73
CA LEU A 13 -4.48 -17.30 -16.34
C LEU A 13 -4.48 -18.60 -15.52
N ARG A 14 -4.88 -19.72 -16.14
CA ARG A 14 -4.83 -21.06 -15.53
C ARG A 14 -3.41 -21.55 -15.24
N GLU A 15 -2.44 -21.26 -16.11
CA GLU A 15 -1.01 -21.60 -15.86
C GLU A 15 -0.41 -20.92 -14.62
N LYS A 16 -0.98 -19.79 -14.18
CA LYS A 16 -0.53 -19.05 -12.98
C LYS A 16 -1.23 -19.50 -11.70
N MET A 17 -2.30 -20.29 -11.82
CA MET A 17 -3.12 -20.74 -10.71
C MET A 17 -2.38 -21.89 -10.01
N GLY A 18 -1.83 -21.63 -8.82
CA GLY A 18 -1.06 -22.62 -8.03
C GLY A 18 0.43 -22.30 -7.88
N ARG A 19 0.96 -21.26 -8.54
CA ARG A 19 2.33 -20.80 -8.28
C ARG A 19 2.41 -20.09 -6.92
N ILE A 20 2.76 -20.84 -5.89
CA ILE A 20 3.11 -20.28 -4.58
C ILE A 20 4.33 -19.36 -4.78
N ARG A 21 4.21 -18.10 -4.36
CA ARG A 21 5.33 -17.16 -4.36
C ARG A 21 6.37 -17.66 -3.36
N ARG A 22 7.38 -18.39 -3.84
CA ARG A 22 8.44 -19.04 -3.04
C ARG A 22 9.31 -18.08 -2.20
N LYS A 23 9.23 -16.76 -2.43
CA LYS A 23 9.86 -15.75 -1.57
C LYS A 23 8.74 -14.91 -0.93
N PRO A 24 8.73 -14.75 0.41
CA PRO A 24 7.84 -13.80 1.05
C PRO A 24 8.23 -12.41 0.58
N GLN A 25 7.47 -11.87 -0.37
CA GLN A 25 7.54 -10.45 -0.67
C GLN A 25 6.92 -9.72 0.53
N ALA A 26 7.52 -8.59 0.91
CA ALA A 26 6.88 -7.70 1.85
C ALA A 26 5.43 -7.44 1.40
N MET A 27 4.49 -7.43 2.34
CA MET A 27 3.11 -7.07 2.02
C MET A 27 3.07 -5.62 1.53
N PHE A 28 2.01 -5.26 0.80
CA PHE A 28 1.75 -3.88 0.39
C PHE A 28 2.84 -3.22 -0.48
N VAL A 29 3.74 -3.99 -1.11
CA VAL A 29 4.80 -3.45 -2.01
C VAL A 29 4.22 -2.52 -3.08
N LYS A 30 3.11 -2.90 -3.72
CA LYS A 30 2.43 -2.02 -4.70
C LYS A 30 1.83 -0.78 -4.06
N LEU A 31 1.22 -0.94 -2.88
CA LEU A 31 0.57 0.14 -2.17
C LEU A 31 1.57 1.24 -1.75
N ARG A 32 2.82 0.87 -1.48
CA ARG A 32 3.90 1.82 -1.13
C ARG A 32 4.44 2.62 -2.32
N THR A 33 3.94 2.41 -3.54
CA THR A 33 4.38 3.15 -4.73
C THR A 33 3.63 4.47 -4.89
N ALA A 34 4.26 5.45 -5.57
CA ALA A 34 3.69 6.77 -5.81
C ALA A 34 2.31 6.74 -6.49
N ARG A 35 2.01 5.73 -7.31
CA ARG A 35 0.71 5.55 -7.98
C ARG A 35 -0.48 5.57 -7.02
N PHE A 36 -0.30 5.07 -5.79
CA PHE A 36 -1.36 5.00 -4.79
C PHE A 36 -1.34 6.16 -3.80
N LEU A 37 -0.28 6.99 -3.83
CA LEU A 37 -0.19 8.17 -3.00
C LEU A 37 -0.89 9.35 -3.65
N LYS A 38 -1.58 10.13 -2.83
CA LYS A 38 -2.20 11.40 -3.18
C LYS A 38 -1.59 12.49 -2.31
N SER A 39 -1.15 13.56 -2.97
CA SER A 39 -0.73 14.79 -2.32
C SER A 39 -1.88 15.80 -2.38
N GLN A 40 -2.05 16.51 -1.29
CA GLN A 40 -2.93 17.68 -1.19
C GLN A 40 -2.14 18.78 -0.50
N SER A 41 -2.30 20.01 -0.95
CA SER A 41 -1.63 21.18 -0.39
C SER A 41 -2.65 22.27 -0.15
N ASP A 42 -2.55 22.94 0.98
CA ASP A 42 -3.33 24.12 1.33
C ASP A 42 -2.43 25.17 2.00
N ALA A 43 -3.02 26.28 2.46
CA ALA A 43 -2.28 27.35 3.13
C ALA A 43 -1.60 26.91 4.44
N ARG A 44 -1.97 25.75 5.01
CA ARG A 44 -1.40 25.22 6.25
C ARG A 44 -0.30 24.19 6.02
N GLY A 45 -0.19 23.65 4.80
CA GLY A 45 0.91 22.75 4.45
C GLY A 45 0.55 21.72 3.39
N ILE A 46 1.22 20.57 3.46
CA ILE A 46 1.09 19.48 2.48
C ILE A 46 0.78 18.17 3.22
N THR A 47 -0.24 17.47 2.75
CA THR A 47 -0.57 16.11 3.19
C THR A 47 -0.26 15.14 2.06
N VAL A 48 0.39 14.02 2.40
CA VAL A 48 0.62 12.91 1.48
C VAL A 48 0.11 11.62 2.11
N GLY A 49 -0.77 10.92 1.41
CA GLY A 49 -1.36 9.70 1.93
C GLY A 49 -2.18 8.94 0.92
N PHE A 50 -3.09 8.11 1.42
CA PHE A 50 -4.00 7.31 0.63
C PHE A 50 -5.41 7.90 0.70
N THR A 51 -6.29 7.54 -0.23
CA THR A 51 -7.69 8.00 -0.26
C THR A 51 -8.68 6.82 -0.36
N GLY A 52 -9.94 7.07 0.01
CA GLY A 52 -11.04 6.11 -0.10
C GLY A 52 -10.77 4.77 0.62
N ARG A 53 -11.18 3.66 -0.01
CA ARG A 53 -10.98 2.30 0.53
C ARG A 53 -9.51 1.97 0.80
N VAL A 54 -8.60 2.51 -0.01
CA VAL A 54 -7.16 2.29 0.14
C VAL A 54 -6.64 2.93 1.43
N ALA A 55 -7.15 4.12 1.80
CA ALA A 55 -6.83 4.76 3.06
C ALA A 55 -7.25 3.94 4.27
N ARG A 56 -8.47 3.40 4.25
CA ARG A 56 -8.98 2.53 5.33
C ARG A 56 -8.08 1.31 5.51
N LEU A 57 -7.77 0.59 4.41
CA LEU A 57 -6.88 -0.58 4.47
C LEU A 57 -5.49 -0.20 4.97
N ALA A 58 -4.92 0.89 4.46
CA ALA A 58 -3.62 1.36 4.90
C ALA A 58 -3.63 1.70 6.40
N ARG A 59 -4.67 2.36 6.92
CA ARG A 59 -4.82 2.71 8.34
C ARG A 59 -4.87 1.47 9.23
N VAL A 60 -5.75 0.52 8.88
CA VAL A 60 -5.91 -0.75 9.61
C VAL A 60 -4.57 -1.47 9.74
N HIS A 61 -3.86 -1.62 8.63
CA HIS A 61 -2.57 -2.31 8.66
C HIS A 61 -1.45 -1.46 9.26
N HIS A 62 -1.44 -0.14 9.10
CA HIS A 62 -0.41 0.73 9.64
C HIS A 62 -0.42 0.73 11.17
N TYR A 63 -1.61 0.90 11.76
CA TYR A 63 -1.77 1.00 13.21
C TYR A 63 -2.13 -0.32 13.88
N GLY A 64 -2.41 -1.38 13.10
CA GLY A 64 -2.80 -2.67 13.65
C GLY A 64 -4.21 -2.66 14.25
N GLU A 65 -5.15 -2.05 13.52
CA GLU A 65 -6.55 -1.95 13.92
C GLU A 65 -7.30 -3.27 13.66
N THR A 66 -8.52 -3.32 14.18
CA THR A 66 -9.48 -4.39 13.91
C THR A 66 -10.28 -4.06 12.66
N ASP A 67 -10.40 -5.00 11.73
CA ASP A 67 -11.29 -4.88 10.56
C ASP A 67 -11.96 -6.21 10.23
N GLN A 68 -13.06 -6.17 9.48
CA GLN A 68 -13.77 -7.35 9.02
C GLN A 68 -13.02 -8.04 7.89
N VAL A 69 -12.84 -9.36 7.99
CA VAL A 69 -12.15 -10.16 6.95
C VAL A 69 -12.99 -10.23 5.66
N ALA A 70 -14.31 -10.24 5.79
CA ALA A 70 -15.28 -10.19 4.70
C ALA A 70 -16.51 -9.37 5.14
N PRO A 71 -17.31 -8.81 4.21
CA PRO A 71 -18.54 -8.12 4.58
C PRO A 71 -19.46 -9.01 5.43
N GLY A 72 -19.80 -8.58 6.64
CA GLY A 72 -20.60 -9.37 7.59
C GLY A 72 -19.87 -10.57 8.21
N GLY A 73 -18.58 -10.73 7.93
CA GLY A 73 -17.73 -11.80 8.46
C GLY A 73 -17.08 -11.45 9.79
N PRO A 74 -16.22 -12.35 10.31
CA PRO A 74 -15.53 -12.14 11.58
C PRO A 74 -14.58 -10.93 11.51
N ALA A 75 -14.46 -10.26 12.65
CA ALA A 75 -13.48 -9.21 12.85
C ALA A 75 -12.12 -9.80 13.24
N TYR A 76 -11.04 -9.23 12.71
CA TYR A 76 -9.67 -9.64 13.02
C TYR A 76 -8.80 -8.43 13.34
N ARG A 77 -8.01 -8.52 14.40
CA ARG A 77 -7.03 -7.49 14.76
C ARG A 77 -5.74 -7.75 14.01
N TYR A 78 -5.40 -6.86 13.09
CA TYR A 78 -4.19 -7.02 12.27
C TYR A 78 -2.94 -6.59 13.04
N PRO A 79 -1.78 -7.25 12.83
CA PRO A 79 -0.54 -6.73 13.35
C PRO A 79 -0.12 -5.46 12.59
N ALA A 80 0.42 -4.50 13.33
CA ALA A 80 0.89 -3.22 12.79
C ALA A 80 2.02 -3.43 11.77
N ARG A 81 1.92 -2.74 10.64
CA ARG A 81 2.84 -2.78 9.50
C ARG A 81 3.00 -1.36 8.98
N LYS A 82 4.03 -0.67 9.45
CA LYS A 82 4.27 0.74 9.09
C LYS A 82 4.47 0.88 7.58
N LEU A 83 3.51 1.52 6.90
CA LEU A 83 3.52 1.70 5.45
C LEU A 83 4.20 3.01 5.01
N LEU A 84 4.01 4.06 5.81
CA LEU A 84 4.49 5.41 5.57
C LEU A 84 5.20 5.96 6.81
N GLY A 85 6.01 6.99 6.61
CA GLY A 85 6.71 7.71 7.67
C GLY A 85 8.22 7.65 7.52
N PHE A 86 8.89 8.47 8.32
CA PHE A 86 10.33 8.64 8.27
C PHE A 86 11.06 7.43 8.85
N THR A 87 12.12 7.02 8.17
CA THR A 87 13.13 6.12 8.73
C THR A 87 13.94 6.85 9.82
N PRO A 88 14.71 6.12 10.65
CA PRO A 88 15.62 6.77 11.58
C PRO A 88 16.60 7.74 10.91
N ALA A 89 17.14 7.36 9.74
CA ALA A 89 18.02 8.21 8.95
C ALA A 89 17.31 9.49 8.46
N ASP A 90 16.09 9.36 7.94
CA ASP A 90 15.30 10.52 7.51
C ASP A 90 15.07 11.50 8.67
N ARG A 91 14.73 10.99 9.86
CA ARG A 91 14.54 11.82 11.06
C ARG A 91 15.80 12.55 11.46
N GLN A 92 16.96 11.91 11.33
CA GLN A 92 18.24 12.54 11.62
C GLN A 92 18.53 13.67 10.64
N ILE A 93 18.40 13.42 9.34
CA ILE A 93 18.59 14.45 8.31
C ILE A 93 17.65 15.64 8.54
N ILE A 94 16.37 15.39 8.80
CA ILE A 94 15.39 16.47 9.06
C ILE A 94 15.79 17.28 10.28
N ARG A 95 16.18 16.63 11.39
CA ARG A 95 16.60 17.30 12.62
C ARG A 95 17.82 18.17 12.39
N ASP A 96 18.85 17.63 11.74
CA ASP A 96 20.12 18.33 11.55
C ASP A 96 19.93 19.54 10.63
N ARG A 97 19.06 19.42 9.61
CA ARG A 97 18.65 20.55 8.75
C ARG A 97 17.88 21.62 9.50
N LEU A 98 16.97 21.23 10.40
CA LEU A 98 16.22 22.18 11.22
C LEU A 98 17.15 22.95 12.17
N LEU A 99 18.08 22.26 12.83
CA LEU A 99 19.05 22.90 13.73
C LEU A 99 19.96 23.88 12.98
N ALA A 100 20.44 23.50 11.79
CA ALA A 100 21.27 24.38 10.97
C ALA A 100 20.53 25.63 10.46
N TYR A 101 19.20 25.59 10.33
CA TYR A 101 18.40 26.75 9.92
C TYR A 101 18.11 27.71 11.07
N LEU A 102 18.09 27.22 12.32
CA LEU A 102 17.79 28.02 13.51
C LEU A 102 19.03 28.65 14.17
N ALA A 103 20.23 28.21 13.78
CA ALA A 103 21.51 28.75 14.24
C ALA A 103 21.91 29.97 13.42
#